data_AF-A9CM17-F1
#
_entry.id   AF-A9CM17-F1
#
_cell.length_a   1.000
_cell.length_b   1.000
_cell.length_c   1.000
_cell.angle_alpha   90.00
_cell.angle_beta   90.00
_cell.angle_gamma   90.00
#
_symmetry.space_group_name_H-M   'P 1'
#
loop_
_entity.id
_entity.type
_entity.pdbx_description
1 polymer ?
#
loop_
_entity_poly.entity_id
_entity_poly.type
_entity_poly.pdbx_seq_one_letter_code
_entity_poly.pdbx_strand_id
1 'polypeptide(L)' 'DGLRSDCGIVNVNIPTNGAEIGGAFGGEKATGGGREAGSDSWKQYMRRSTCTINYGSELPLAQGINFG' A
#
# COMPACT_ATOMS: atom_id res chain seq x y z
N ASP A 1 -8.08 -20.32 14.90
CA ASP A 1 -8.47 -19.32 13.89
C ASP A 1 -8.44 -19.85 12.45
N GLY A 2 -9.31 -20.80 12.10
CA GLY A 2 -9.33 -21.44 10.76
C GLY A 2 -10.68 -21.43 10.04
N LEU A 3 -11.63 -20.61 10.48
CA LEU A 3 -13.01 -20.60 9.96
C LEU A 3 -13.35 -19.40 9.06
N ARG A 4 -12.38 -18.54 8.72
CA ARG A 4 -12.60 -17.35 7.88
C ARG A 4 -12.03 -17.56 6.49
N SER A 5 -12.61 -16.88 5.50
CA SER A 5 -12.07 -16.83 4.14
C SER A 5 -10.69 -16.17 4.14
N ASP A 6 -9.79 -16.73 3.35
CA ASP A 6 -8.43 -16.25 3.10
C ASP A 6 -8.24 -15.81 1.63
N CYS A 7 -9.35 -15.55 0.92
CA CYS A 7 -9.37 -14.98 -0.43
C CYS A 7 -9.19 -13.46 -0.39
N GLY A 8 -8.76 -12.87 -1.51
CA GLY A 8 -8.67 -11.42 -1.67
C GLY A 8 -10.03 -10.73 -1.90
N ILE A 9 -11.07 -11.51 -2.23
CA ILE A 9 -12.46 -11.08 -2.39
C ILE A 9 -13.33 -11.97 -1.49
N VAL A 10 -14.19 -11.37 -0.67
CA VAL A 10 -15.11 -12.08 0.24
C VAL A 10 -16.51 -11.53 0.03
N ASN A 11 -17.36 -12.38 -0.54
CA ASN A 11 -18.73 -12.04 -0.93
C ASN A 11 -19.75 -12.74 0.00
N VAL A 12 -20.89 -12.08 0.24
CA VAL A 12 -22.03 -12.65 0.98
C VAL A 12 -23.30 -12.42 0.15
N ASN A 13 -24.09 -13.48 -0.09
CA ASN A 13 -25.31 -13.46 -0.90
C ASN A 13 -25.13 -13.00 -2.37
N ILE A 14 -23.90 -12.99 -2.88
CA ILE A 14 -23.56 -12.74 -4.29
C ILE A 14 -22.50 -13.78 -4.73
N PRO A 15 -22.55 -14.29 -5.98
CA PRO A 15 -21.57 -15.26 -6.48
C PRO A 15 -20.13 -14.75 -6.46
N THR A 16 -19.19 -15.65 -6.74
CA THR A 16 -17.73 -15.39 -6.72
C THR A 16 -17.26 -14.39 -7.78
N ASN A 17 -18.07 -14.10 -8.80
CA ASN A 17 -17.81 -13.09 -9.82
C ASN A 17 -18.36 -11.69 -9.45
N GLY A 18 -18.91 -11.50 -8.24
CA GLY A 18 -19.31 -10.20 -7.74
C GLY A 18 -18.08 -9.32 -7.46
N ALA A 19 -17.74 -8.45 -8.40
CA ALA A 19 -16.69 -7.45 -8.30
C ALA A 19 -17.06 -6.22 -9.14
N GLU A 20 -16.53 -5.05 -8.79
CA GLU A 20 -16.79 -3.79 -9.50
C GLU A 20 -15.53 -2.92 -9.58
N ILE A 21 -15.51 -1.96 -10.52
CA ILE A 21 -14.33 -1.13 -10.83
C ILE A 21 -13.83 -0.31 -9.63
N GLY A 22 -14.69 -0.01 -8.66
CA GLY A 22 -14.32 0.73 -7.45
C GLY A 22 -13.47 -0.05 -6.44
N GLY A 23 -13.53 -1.39 -6.48
CA GLY A 23 -12.80 -2.28 -5.57
C GLY A 23 -11.41 -2.68 -6.09
N ALA A 24 -10.48 -2.96 -5.17
CA ALA A 24 -9.23 -3.61 -5.54
C ALA A 24 -9.50 -5.08 -5.93
N PHE A 25 -9.18 -5.45 -7.16
CA PHE A 25 -9.41 -6.80 -7.69
C PHE A 25 -8.14 -7.64 -7.63
N GLY A 26 -8.20 -8.84 -7.04
CA GLY A 26 -7.07 -9.77 -6.96
C GLY A 26 -7.24 -10.77 -5.83
N GLY A 27 -6.24 -11.63 -5.64
CA GLY A 27 -6.33 -12.73 -4.67
C GLY A 27 -5.02 -13.03 -3.95
N GLU A 28 -5.12 -13.85 -2.91
CA GLU A 28 -4.01 -14.26 -2.07
C GLU A 28 -3.44 -15.63 -2.48
N LYS A 29 -2.37 -16.07 -1.79
CA LYS A 29 -1.73 -17.38 -1.96
C LYS A 29 -1.19 -17.57 -3.39
N ALA A 30 -1.49 -18.71 -4.02
CA ALA A 30 -1.07 -19.00 -5.40
C ALA A 30 -1.67 -18.04 -6.45
N THR A 31 -2.64 -17.20 -6.08
CA THR A 31 -3.19 -16.15 -6.95
C THR A 31 -2.20 -15.00 -7.16
N GLY A 32 -1.20 -14.84 -6.27
CA GLY A 32 -0.05 -13.95 -6.51
C GLY A 32 -0.07 -12.59 -5.81
N GLY A 33 -1.10 -12.27 -5.03
CA GLY A 33 -1.11 -11.11 -4.12
C GLY A 33 -1.27 -9.72 -4.77
N GLY A 34 -1.20 -9.63 -6.10
CA GLY A 34 -1.44 -8.39 -6.84
C GLY A 34 -2.84 -7.82 -6.63
N ARG A 35 -3.00 -6.52 -6.96
CA ARG A 35 -4.31 -5.84 -6.96
C ARG A 35 -4.42 -4.87 -8.13
N GLU A 36 -5.60 -4.85 -8.75
CA GLU A 36 -5.90 -4.07 -9.95
C GLU A 36 -7.18 -3.24 -9.78
N ALA A 37 -7.46 -2.38 -10.76
CA ALA A 37 -8.63 -1.52 -10.85
C ALA A 37 -8.74 -0.45 -9.74
N GLY A 38 -9.60 -0.68 -8.73
CA GLY A 38 -10.03 0.34 -7.78
C GLY A 38 -9.15 0.47 -6.54
N SER A 39 -9.69 1.15 -5.52
CA SER A 39 -8.97 1.48 -4.28
C SER A 39 -7.64 2.22 -4.58
N ASP A 40 -6.58 1.90 -3.84
CA ASP A 40 -5.24 2.41 -4.01
C ASP A 40 -4.32 1.49 -4.84
N SER A 41 -4.90 0.60 -5.67
CA SER A 41 -4.16 -0.31 -6.57
C SER A 41 -3.21 0.44 -7.52
N TRP A 42 -3.55 1.68 -7.88
CA TRP A 42 -2.70 2.57 -8.67
C TRP A 42 -1.30 2.80 -8.04
N LYS A 43 -1.18 2.65 -6.70
CA LYS A 43 0.12 2.79 -6.00
C LYS A 43 1.12 1.73 -6.43
N GLN A 44 0.69 0.57 -6.94
CA GLN A 44 1.61 -0.47 -7.47
C GLN A 44 2.32 -0.02 -8.75
N TYR A 45 1.73 0.94 -9.48
CA TYR A 45 2.28 1.50 -10.71
C TYR A 45 3.06 2.80 -10.47
N MET A 46 3.20 3.21 -9.21
CA MET A 46 3.90 4.44 -8.80
C MET A 46 4.95 4.11 -7.74
N ARG A 47 5.99 4.94 -7.65
CA ARG A 47 7.00 4.84 -6.58
C ARG A 47 6.72 5.84 -5.47
N ARG A 48 6.70 5.38 -4.21
CA ARG A 48 6.59 6.26 -3.03
C ARG A 48 7.95 6.92 -2.74
N SER A 49 7.93 8.21 -2.42
CA SER A 49 9.09 8.96 -1.94
C SER A 49 8.73 9.70 -0.66
N THR A 50 9.64 9.72 0.32
CA THR A 50 9.52 10.51 1.55
C THR A 50 10.51 11.65 1.48
N CYS A 51 10.03 12.89 1.51
CA CYS A 51 10.85 14.08 1.31
C CYS A 51 10.78 14.97 2.54
N THR A 52 11.94 15.28 3.13
CA THR A 52 12.08 16.30 4.18
C THR A 52 12.80 17.50 3.58
N ILE A 53 12.20 18.68 3.67
CA ILE A 53 12.77 19.92 3.14
C ILE A 53 13.03 20.86 4.31
N ASN A 54 14.31 21.13 4.60
CA ASN A 54 14.73 22.11 5.60
C ASN A 54 15.04 23.45 4.91
N TYR A 55 14.31 24.52 5.28
CA TYR A 55 14.52 25.88 4.75
C TYR A 55 15.33 26.77 5.71
N GLY A 56 15.72 26.28 6.88
CA GLY A 56 16.54 27.02 7.85
C GLY A 56 18.03 27.01 7.48
N SER A 57 18.79 27.93 8.07
CA SER A 57 20.25 27.98 7.95
C SER A 57 20.98 27.04 8.93
N GLU A 58 20.24 26.39 9.82
CA GLU A 58 20.80 25.54 10.87
C GLU A 58 20.70 24.07 10.47
N LEU A 59 21.84 23.36 10.58
CA LEU A 59 21.89 21.91 10.62
C LEU A 59 22.28 21.51 12.04
N PRO A 60 21.57 20.56 12.69
CA PRO A 60 21.95 20.12 14.01
C PRO A 60 23.39 19.57 13.99
N LEU A 61 24.24 20.11 14.86
CA LEU A 61 25.63 19.67 14.99
C LEU A 61 25.66 18.21 15.45
N ALA A 62 26.44 17.37 14.74
CA ALA A 62 26.67 16.01 15.18
C ALA A 62 27.42 16.04 16.53
N GLN A 63 26.72 15.65 17.61
CA GLN A 63 27.28 15.62 18.98
C GLN A 63 27.85 16.97 19.47
N GLY A 64 27.43 18.09 18.88
CA GLY A 64 27.96 19.43 19.21
C GLY A 64 29.32 19.77 18.59
N ILE A 65 29.89 18.91 17.71
CA ILE A 65 31.17 19.19 17.06
C ILE A 65 30.97 20.24 15.95
N ASN A 66 31.76 21.31 15.97
CA ASN A 66 31.83 22.31 14.91
C ASN A 66 32.92 21.93 13.91
N PHE A 67 32.55 21.77 12.64
CA PHE A 67 33.44 21.32 11.55
C PHE A 67 34.11 22.47 10.77
N GLY A 68 34.04 23.70 11.29
CA GLY A 68 34.60 24.91 10.68
C GLY A 68 36.11 24.89 10.44
#